data_AF-A0A6P6LWE9-F1
#
_entry.id   AF-A0A6P6LWE9-F1
#
_cell.length_a   1.000
_cell.length_b   1.000
_cell.length_c   1.000
_cell.angle_alpha   90.00
_cell.angle_beta   90.00
_cell.angle_gamma   90.00
#
_symmetry.space_group_name_H-M   'P 1'
#
loop_
_entity.id
_entity.type
_entity.pdbx_description
1 polymer ?
#
loop_
_entity_poly.entity_id
_entity_poly.type
_entity_poly.pdbx_seq_one_letter_code
_entity_poly.pdbx_strand_id
1 'polypeptide(L)'
;MEKKEFINVWVRDPQVHKEDFWHAYITYEICLHTNSMCFQKKTSCVRRRYSEFVWLRQKLQNNAVLIKLPKLPPGNPFFQLNSDFQITQRMQGLQQFLEAVLQTPLLLSDSLLHLFLQSSLSIAKMDACAQGQTHYTVAQAIQRCVGYTRFPVEEQHQEEDSKTCCDSDCESTTSSGLGNSIGCATSVEEDSSYNESFSHEFQATTPEGELCSSLSSSPSNQ
;
A
#
# COMPACT_ATOMS: atom_id res chain seq x y z
N MET A 1 -38.08 -10.16 0.83
CA MET A 1 -37.49 -9.53 -0.37
C MET A 1 -35.98 -9.60 -0.22
N GLU A 2 -35.30 -10.28 -1.13
CA GLU A 2 -33.83 -10.32 -1.16
C GLU A 2 -33.31 -8.94 -1.61
N LYS A 3 -32.40 -8.34 -0.83
CA LYS A 3 -31.82 -7.04 -1.19
C LYS A 3 -30.79 -7.26 -2.29
N LYS A 4 -30.94 -6.56 -3.42
CA LYS A 4 -29.95 -6.56 -4.50
C LYS A 4 -28.57 -6.14 -3.98
N GLU A 5 -27.55 -6.91 -4.33
CA GLU A 5 -26.15 -6.60 -4.00
C GLU A 5 -25.66 -5.37 -4.79
N PHE A 6 -24.88 -4.50 -4.14
CA PHE A 6 -24.26 -3.33 -4.76
C PHE A 6 -22.86 -3.08 -4.17
N ILE A 7 -21.97 -2.54 -5.00
CA ILE A 7 -20.66 -2.02 -4.59
C ILE A 7 -20.52 -0.65 -5.24
N ASN A 8 -20.55 0.41 -4.43
CA ASN A 8 -20.37 1.78 -4.89
C ASN A 8 -19.00 2.28 -4.42
N VAL A 9 -18.30 2.97 -5.31
CA VAL A 9 -16.99 3.58 -5.02
C VAL A 9 -16.97 5.01 -5.56
N TRP A 10 -16.35 5.91 -4.81
CA TRP A 10 -16.12 7.30 -5.21
C TRP A 10 -14.66 7.66 -4.99
N VAL A 11 -14.07 8.42 -5.91
CA VAL A 11 -12.75 9.02 -5.73
C VAL A 11 -12.94 10.53 -5.74
N ARG A 12 -12.59 11.19 -4.63
CA ARG A 12 -12.93 12.59 -4.36
C ARG A 12 -11.86 13.27 -3.51
N ASP A 13 -12.13 14.53 -3.15
CA ASP A 13 -11.33 15.33 -2.22
C ASP A 13 -9.82 15.25 -2.50
N PRO A 14 -9.35 15.74 -3.66
CA PRO A 14 -7.92 15.79 -3.94
C PRO A 14 -7.23 16.72 -2.94
N GLN A 15 -6.22 16.22 -2.24
CA GLN A 15 -5.39 17.05 -1.36
C GLN A 15 -3.92 16.99 -1.77
N VAL A 16 -3.33 18.18 -1.82
CA VAL A 16 -1.90 18.38 -2.06
C VAL A 16 -1.17 18.23 -0.72
N HIS A 17 -0.24 17.28 -0.67
CA HIS A 17 0.69 17.10 0.43
C HIS A 17 2.02 17.72 0.03
N LYS A 18 2.61 18.49 0.94
CA LYS A 18 3.94 19.08 0.79
C LYS A 18 4.76 18.62 1.98
N GLU A 19 5.42 17.47 1.83
CA GLU A 19 6.39 17.02 2.84
C GLU A 19 7.61 17.95 2.80
N ASP A 20 8.13 18.25 1.60
CA ASP A 20 9.20 19.21 1.33
C ASP A 20 8.99 19.89 -0.04
N PHE A 21 9.76 20.94 -0.36
CA PHE A 21 9.67 21.70 -1.62
C PHE A 21 9.71 20.83 -2.89
N TRP A 22 10.38 19.67 -2.85
CA TRP A 22 10.58 18.77 -4.00
C TRP A 22 9.68 17.53 -3.97
N HIS A 23 9.03 17.24 -2.85
CA HIS A 23 8.30 16.00 -2.62
C HIS A 23 6.79 16.22 -2.53
N ALA A 24 6.27 17.23 -3.23
CA ALA A 24 4.84 17.47 -3.27
C ALA A 24 4.12 16.37 -4.07
N TYR A 25 3.01 15.86 -3.53
CA TYR A 25 2.16 14.87 -4.21
C TYR A 25 0.69 15.09 -3.90
N ILE A 26 -0.20 14.48 -4.69
CA ILE A 26 -1.64 14.53 -4.46
C ILE A 26 -2.15 13.15 -4.05
N THR A 27 -2.97 13.13 -3.01
CA THR A 27 -3.80 11.98 -2.64
C THR A 27 -5.25 12.26 -2.95
N TYR A 28 -6.01 11.20 -3.16
CA TYR A 28 -7.45 11.22 -3.32
C TYR A 28 -8.09 10.42 -2.20
N GLU A 29 -9.22 10.90 -1.68
CA GLU A 29 -10.09 10.12 -0.81
C GLU A 29 -10.86 9.10 -1.67
N ILE A 30 -10.74 7.82 -1.31
CA ILE A 30 -11.53 6.73 -1.87
C ILE A 30 -12.59 6.36 -0.84
N CYS A 31 -13.85 6.46 -1.22
CA CYS A 31 -14.98 6.05 -0.38
C CYS A 31 -15.66 4.82 -0.99
N LEU A 32 -15.87 3.79 -0.19
CA LEU A 32 -16.58 2.58 -0.57
C LEU A 32 -17.86 2.47 0.26
N HIS A 33 -18.96 2.09 -0.38
CA HIS A 33 -20.21 1.71 0.28
C HIS A 33 -20.79 0.48 -0.42
N THR A 34 -21.04 -0.58 0.33
CA THR A 34 -21.49 -1.86 -0.22
C THR A 34 -22.32 -2.63 0.80
N ASN A 35 -23.23 -3.48 0.31
CA ASN A 35 -23.82 -4.55 1.09
C ASN A 35 -23.17 -5.92 0.81
N SER A 36 -22.24 -6.01 -0.14
CA SER A 36 -21.56 -7.24 -0.57
C SER A 36 -20.85 -7.96 0.58
N MET A 37 -20.86 -9.29 0.54
CA MET A 37 -20.14 -10.13 1.50
C MET A 37 -18.66 -10.31 1.13
N CYS A 38 -18.25 -9.89 -0.06
CA CYS A 38 -16.83 -9.86 -0.44
C CYS A 38 -16.03 -8.87 0.41
N PHE A 39 -16.67 -7.87 1.02
CA PHE A 39 -16.02 -6.81 1.80
C PHE A 39 -16.27 -6.97 3.29
N GLN A 40 -15.21 -6.78 4.07
CA GLN A 40 -15.28 -6.87 5.51
C GLN A 40 -15.99 -5.66 6.13
N LYS A 41 -15.69 -4.45 5.65
CA LYS A 41 -16.41 -3.23 6.03
C LYS A 41 -17.46 -2.87 4.99
N LYS A 42 -18.66 -2.50 5.44
CA LYS A 42 -19.75 -2.02 4.57
C LYS A 42 -19.50 -0.59 4.09
N THR A 43 -18.73 0.19 4.85
CA THR A 43 -18.24 1.51 4.47
C THR A 43 -16.76 1.65 4.81
N SER A 44 -15.99 2.27 3.93
CA SER A 44 -14.60 2.66 4.21
C SER A 44 -14.23 3.95 3.49
N CYS A 45 -13.37 4.75 4.11
CA CYS A 45 -12.75 5.93 3.50
C CYS A 45 -11.24 5.86 3.74
N VAL A 46 -10.46 5.81 2.66
CA VAL A 46 -8.98 5.74 2.70
C VAL A 46 -8.40 6.79 1.75
N ARG A 47 -7.14 7.17 1.94
CA ARG A 47 -6.48 8.12 1.03
C ARG A 47 -5.33 7.46 0.32
N ARG A 48 -5.29 7.61 -1.00
CA ARG A 48 -4.30 6.98 -1.87
C ARG A 48 -3.78 7.97 -2.89
N ARG A 49 -2.48 7.91 -3.20
CA ARG A 49 -1.84 8.66 -4.30
C ARG A 49 -1.81 7.83 -5.58
N TYR A 50 -1.68 8.50 -6.72
CA TYR A 50 -1.69 7.86 -8.04
C TYR A 50 -0.69 6.69 -8.17
N SER A 51 0.54 6.83 -7.63
CA SER A 51 1.53 5.75 -7.73
C SER A 51 1.12 4.47 -6.99
N GLU A 52 0.29 4.57 -5.94
CA GLU A 52 -0.24 3.39 -5.27
C GLU A 52 -1.28 2.67 -6.14
N PHE A 53 -2.06 3.39 -6.95
CA PHE A 53 -2.93 2.78 -7.96
C PHE A 53 -2.14 2.05 -9.04
N VAL A 54 -1.03 2.64 -9.50
CA VAL A 54 -0.12 2.00 -10.47
C VAL A 54 0.40 0.67 -9.92
N TRP A 55 0.87 0.68 -8.67
CA TRP A 55 1.30 -0.52 -7.97
C TRP A 55 0.18 -1.55 -7.82
N LEU A 56 -1.02 -1.13 -7.40
CA LEU A 56 -2.17 -2.02 -7.25
C LEU A 56 -2.50 -2.69 -8.58
N ARG A 57 -2.61 -1.92 -9.66
CA ARG A 57 -2.91 -2.46 -10.99
C ARG A 57 -1.88 -3.50 -11.42
N GLN A 58 -0.60 -3.26 -11.18
CA GLN A 58 0.46 -4.21 -11.51
C GLN A 58 0.32 -5.51 -10.70
N LYS A 59 0.08 -5.42 -9.39
CA LYS A 59 -0.11 -6.60 -8.53
C LYS A 59 -1.34 -7.41 -8.92
N LEU A 60 -2.48 -6.74 -9.16
CA LEU A 60 -3.69 -7.41 -9.65
C LEU A 60 -3.45 -8.09 -11.01
N GLN A 61 -2.66 -7.49 -11.91
CA GLN A 61 -2.37 -8.09 -13.22
C GLN A 61 -1.54 -9.36 -13.08
N ASN A 62 -0.57 -9.36 -12.15
CA ASN A 62 0.29 -10.51 -11.88
C ASN A 62 -0.50 -11.66 -11.25
N ASN A 63 -1.46 -11.35 -10.38
CA ASN A 63 -2.30 -12.35 -9.72
C ASN A 63 -3.40 -12.90 -10.64
N ALA A 64 -3.83 -12.12 -11.64
CA ALA A 64 -4.89 -12.49 -12.59
C ALA A 64 -4.43 -12.31 -14.05
N VAL A 65 -3.42 -13.06 -14.48
CA VAL A 65 -2.77 -12.92 -15.81
C VAL A 65 -3.74 -13.03 -16.99
N LEU A 66 -4.81 -13.82 -16.85
CA LEU A 66 -5.82 -14.02 -17.90
C LEU A 66 -6.82 -12.86 -18.01
N ILE A 67 -6.89 -11.99 -17.00
CA ILE A 67 -7.83 -10.85 -16.97
C ILE A 67 -7.13 -9.61 -17.52
N LYS A 68 -7.76 -8.98 -18.51
CA LYS A 68 -7.32 -7.67 -19.01
C LYS A 68 -7.82 -6.57 -18.07
N LEU A 69 -6.94 -6.07 -17.20
CA LEU A 69 -7.31 -5.00 -16.27
C LEU A 69 -7.59 -3.66 -16.96
N PRO A 70 -8.56 -2.89 -16.47
CA PRO A 70 -8.83 -1.53 -16.93
C PRO A 70 -7.55 -0.68 -16.86
N LYS A 71 -7.42 0.26 -17.80
CA LYS A 71 -6.27 1.17 -17.83
C LYS A 71 -6.46 2.24 -16.76
N LEU A 72 -5.35 2.63 -16.12
CA LEU A 72 -5.34 3.84 -15.31
C LEU A 72 -5.34 5.09 -16.21
N PRO A 73 -5.78 6.25 -15.68
CA PRO A 73 -5.55 7.50 -16.37
C PRO A 73 -4.04 7.66 -16.66
N PRO A 74 -3.67 8.23 -17.82
CA PRO A 74 -2.28 8.31 -18.22
C PRO A 74 -1.40 8.96 -17.15
N GLY A 75 -0.23 8.38 -16.93
CA GLY A 75 0.83 9.05 -16.19
C GLY A 75 1.29 10.25 -17.01
N ASN A 76 1.00 11.46 -16.56
CA ASN A 76 1.48 12.68 -17.20
C ASN A 76 2.83 13.06 -16.57
N PRO A 77 3.96 13.00 -17.31
CA PRO A 77 5.25 13.46 -16.80
C PRO A 77 5.25 14.98 -16.51
N PHE A 78 4.35 15.73 -17.14
CA PHE A 78 4.13 17.17 -16.91
C PHE A 78 2.89 17.42 -16.05
N PHE A 79 2.57 16.52 -15.11
CA PHE A 79 1.41 16.68 -14.25
C PHE A 79 1.56 17.90 -13.34
N GLN A 80 0.67 18.88 -13.52
CA GLN A 80 0.71 20.13 -12.74
C GLN A 80 -0.18 19.99 -11.49
N LEU A 81 0.43 20.09 -10.31
CA LEU A 81 -0.28 19.98 -9.02
C LEU A 81 -1.27 21.13 -8.76
N ASN A 82 -1.21 22.21 -9.54
CA ASN A 82 -2.09 23.37 -9.44
C ASN A 82 -3.16 23.40 -10.56
N SER A 83 -3.21 22.36 -11.42
CA SER A 83 -4.17 22.32 -12.53
C SER A 83 -5.41 21.53 -12.14
N ASP A 84 -6.48 22.24 -11.76
CA ASP A 84 -7.76 21.64 -11.39
C ASP A 84 -8.31 20.71 -12.48
N PHE A 85 -8.11 21.07 -13.75
CA PHE A 85 -8.48 20.23 -14.88
C PHE A 85 -7.75 18.88 -14.87
N GLN A 86 -6.41 18.88 -14.74
CA GLN A 86 -5.64 17.64 -14.71
C GLN A 86 -5.95 16.79 -13.48
N ILE A 87 -6.13 17.43 -12.32
CA ILE A 87 -6.50 16.77 -11.06
C ILE A 87 -7.85 16.09 -11.20
N THR A 88 -8.85 16.80 -11.73
CA THR A 88 -10.22 16.29 -11.93
C THR A 88 -10.25 15.15 -12.94
N GLN A 89 -9.56 15.29 -14.08
CA GLN A 89 -9.45 14.22 -15.09
C GLN A 89 -8.80 12.96 -14.51
N ARG A 90 -7.71 13.10 -13.75
CA ARG A 90 -7.08 11.98 -13.06
C ARG A 90 -8.03 11.34 -12.06
N MET A 91 -8.69 12.14 -11.23
CA MET A 91 -9.66 11.67 -10.23
C MET A 91 -10.79 10.84 -10.86
N GLN A 92 -11.39 11.34 -11.95
CA GLN A 92 -12.43 10.62 -12.70
C GLN A 92 -11.92 9.29 -13.27
N GLY A 93 -10.72 9.29 -13.87
CA GLY A 93 -10.11 8.07 -14.40
C GLY A 93 -9.77 7.04 -13.30
N LEU A 94 -9.37 7.50 -12.10
CA LEU A 94 -9.15 6.62 -10.95
C LEU A 94 -10.46 5.99 -10.46
N GLN A 95 -11.56 6.75 -10.45
CA GLN A 95 -12.88 6.20 -10.10
C GLN A 95 -13.32 5.15 -11.11
N GLN A 96 -13.26 5.46 -12.42
CA GLN A 96 -13.62 4.52 -13.48
C GLN A 96 -12.80 3.22 -13.42
N PHE A 97 -11.50 3.33 -13.11
CA PHE A 97 -10.64 2.17 -12.88
C PHE A 97 -11.18 1.29 -11.75
N LEU A 98 -11.50 1.86 -10.58
CA LEU A 98 -12.04 1.10 -9.45
C LEU A 98 -13.41 0.51 -9.74
N GLU A 99 -14.32 1.27 -10.36
CA GLU A 99 -15.64 0.79 -10.76
C GLU A 99 -15.52 -0.44 -11.66
N ALA A 100 -14.63 -0.42 -12.65
CA ALA A 100 -14.40 -1.57 -13.53
C ALA A 100 -13.72 -2.76 -12.84
N VAL A 101 -12.75 -2.52 -11.93
CA VAL A 101 -12.13 -3.59 -11.12
C VAL A 101 -13.16 -4.27 -10.23
N LEU A 102 -14.02 -3.49 -9.56
CA LEU A 102 -15.02 -3.99 -8.61
C LEU A 102 -16.18 -4.75 -9.28
N GLN A 103 -16.36 -4.59 -10.59
CA GLN A 103 -17.31 -5.38 -11.39
C GLN A 103 -16.78 -6.78 -11.75
N THR A 104 -15.50 -7.07 -11.48
CA THR A 104 -14.88 -8.35 -11.84
C THR A 104 -14.77 -9.28 -10.63
N PRO A 105 -15.59 -10.35 -10.50
CA PRO A 105 -15.66 -11.17 -9.29
C PRO A 105 -14.32 -11.80 -8.88
N LEU A 106 -13.47 -12.20 -9.85
CA LEU A 106 -12.17 -12.78 -9.55
C LEU A 106 -11.23 -11.78 -8.87
N LEU A 107 -11.35 -10.48 -9.15
CA LEU A 107 -10.51 -9.47 -8.50
C LEU A 107 -10.97 -9.19 -7.07
N LEU A 108 -12.25 -9.46 -6.76
CA LEU A 108 -12.81 -9.32 -5.41
C LEU A 108 -12.28 -10.37 -4.43
N SER A 109 -11.61 -11.43 -4.88
CA SER A 109 -10.94 -12.38 -3.98
C SER A 109 -9.50 -11.96 -3.62
N ASP A 110 -8.95 -10.92 -4.27
CA ASP A 110 -7.58 -10.48 -4.02
C ASP A 110 -7.49 -9.64 -2.74
N SER A 111 -6.71 -10.12 -1.76
CA SER A 111 -6.52 -9.42 -0.48
C SER A 111 -5.88 -8.04 -0.62
N LEU A 112 -5.04 -7.80 -1.64
CA LEU A 112 -4.42 -6.50 -1.88
C LEU A 112 -5.46 -5.44 -2.27
N LEU A 113 -6.51 -5.83 -3.00
CA LEU A 113 -7.62 -4.93 -3.32
C LEU A 113 -8.34 -4.49 -2.04
N HIS A 114 -8.61 -5.43 -1.13
CA HIS A 114 -9.26 -5.15 0.14
C HIS A 114 -8.41 -4.28 1.06
N LEU A 115 -7.12 -4.59 1.19
CA LEU A 115 -6.18 -3.77 1.95
C LEU A 115 -6.07 -2.36 1.37
N PHE A 116 -6.03 -2.23 0.04
CA PHE A 116 -5.97 -0.93 -0.63
C PHE A 116 -7.19 -0.06 -0.34
N LEU A 117 -8.40 -0.64 -0.37
CA LEU A 117 -9.68 0.06 -0.21
C LEU A 117 -10.16 0.23 1.24
N GLN A 118 -9.71 -0.63 2.15
CA GLN A 118 -10.26 -0.71 3.52
C GLN A 118 -9.21 -0.58 4.64
N SER A 119 -7.94 -0.33 4.30
CA SER A 119 -6.87 -0.07 5.27
C SER A 119 -6.04 1.17 4.90
N SER A 120 -5.39 1.77 5.90
CA SER A 120 -4.40 2.85 5.73
C SER A 120 -2.95 2.35 5.62
N LEU A 121 -2.76 1.06 5.34
CA LEU A 121 -1.42 0.47 5.22
C LEU A 121 -0.67 1.03 4.01
N SER A 122 0.64 1.26 4.17
CA SER A 122 1.55 1.56 3.06
C SER A 122 1.70 0.35 2.13
N ILE A 123 2.18 0.59 0.90
CA ILE A 123 2.46 -0.47 -0.09
C ILE A 123 3.23 -1.64 0.51
N ALA A 124 4.34 -1.36 1.19
CA ALA A 124 5.20 -2.40 1.78
C ALA A 124 4.43 -3.23 2.82
N LYS A 125 3.63 -2.59 3.68
CA LYS A 125 2.83 -3.28 4.69
C LYS A 125 1.68 -4.07 4.08
N MET A 126 1.08 -3.59 2.98
CA MET A 126 0.06 -4.34 2.26
C MET A 126 0.63 -5.61 1.63
N ASP A 127 1.78 -5.50 0.95
CA ASP A 127 2.45 -6.64 0.30
C ASP A 127 2.89 -7.68 1.33
N ALA A 128 3.53 -7.25 2.42
CA ALA A 128 3.92 -8.14 3.53
C ALA A 128 2.70 -8.82 4.17
N CYS A 129 1.58 -8.10 4.35
CA CYS A 129 0.37 -8.67 4.94
C CYS A 129 -0.29 -9.71 4.03
N ALA A 130 -0.37 -9.43 2.72
CA ALA A 130 -0.91 -10.39 1.74
C ALA A 130 -0.03 -11.65 1.62
N GLN A 131 1.28 -11.53 1.85
CA GLN A 131 2.23 -12.65 1.87
C GLN A 131 2.28 -13.40 3.21
N GLY A 132 1.51 -12.97 4.22
CA GLY A 132 1.52 -13.59 5.55
C GLY A 132 2.79 -13.28 6.38
N GLN A 133 3.53 -12.23 6.03
CA GLN A 133 4.78 -11.82 6.69
C GLN A 133 4.57 -10.80 7.83
N THR A 134 3.32 -10.44 8.13
CA THR A 134 2.97 -9.55 9.25
C THR A 134 2.43 -10.34 10.43
N HIS A 135 2.61 -9.82 11.65
CA HIS A 135 2.02 -10.41 12.88
C HIS A 135 0.49 -10.25 12.96
N TYR A 136 -0.13 -9.62 11.96
CA TYR A 136 -1.57 -9.43 11.85
C TYR A 136 -2.11 -9.95 10.53
N THR A 137 -3.37 -10.37 10.51
CA THR A 137 -4.06 -10.80 9.30
C THR A 137 -4.62 -9.62 8.51
N VAL A 138 -4.99 -9.86 7.25
CA VAL A 138 -5.75 -8.91 6.41
C VAL A 138 -6.98 -8.40 7.15
N ALA A 139 -7.72 -9.31 7.80
CA ALA A 139 -8.93 -8.96 8.51
C ALA A 139 -8.68 -8.03 9.71
N GLN A 140 -7.61 -8.30 10.46
CA GLN A 140 -7.20 -7.45 11.58
C GLN A 140 -6.70 -6.08 11.10
N ALA A 141 -5.96 -6.03 9.99
CA ALA A 141 -5.52 -4.78 9.39
C ALA A 141 -6.69 -3.89 8.98
N ILE A 142 -7.69 -4.47 8.32
CA ILE A 142 -8.90 -3.76 7.90
C ILE A 142 -9.70 -3.32 9.13
N GLN A 143 -9.89 -4.17 10.13
CA GLN A 143 -10.65 -3.83 11.34
C GLN A 143 -10.04 -2.62 12.07
N ARG A 144 -8.72 -2.61 12.27
CA ARG A 144 -7.98 -1.52 12.93
C ARG A 144 -7.98 -0.21 12.16
N CYS A 145 -8.28 -0.22 10.87
CA CYS A 145 -8.40 1.01 10.10
C CYS A 145 -9.65 1.79 10.53
N VAL A 146 -9.51 2.65 11.52
CA VAL A 146 -10.44 3.75 11.72
C VAL A 146 -10.39 4.59 10.45
N GLY A 147 -11.39 4.46 9.58
CA GLY A 147 -11.61 5.46 8.54
C GLY A 147 -11.80 6.82 9.20
N TYR A 148 -11.89 7.90 8.43
CA TYR A 148 -12.33 9.20 8.95
C TYR A 148 -13.79 9.11 9.41
N THR A 149 -14.09 8.37 10.47
CA THR A 149 -15.30 8.49 11.25
C THR A 149 -15.15 9.79 12.03
N ARG A 150 -15.45 10.91 11.36
CA ARG A 150 -15.74 12.19 12.01
C ARG A 150 -17.09 12.08 12.73
N PHE A 151 -17.16 11.16 13.67
CA PHE A 151 -18.20 11.09 14.68
C PHE A 151 -17.46 11.21 16.01
N PRO A 152 -17.78 12.22 16.86
CA PRO A 152 -17.24 12.29 18.19
C PRO A 152 -17.53 10.95 18.88
N VAL A 153 -16.49 10.28 19.36
CA VAL A 153 -16.69 9.28 20.40
C VAL A 153 -17.18 10.07 21.60
N GLU A 154 -18.43 9.85 22.00
CA GLU A 154 -18.88 10.26 23.32
C GLU A 154 -18.00 9.53 24.33
N GLU A 155 -17.25 10.30 25.12
CA GLU A 155 -16.43 9.81 26.23
C GLU A 155 -17.37 9.10 27.22
N GLN A 156 -17.43 7.78 27.14
CA GLN A 156 -17.96 6.97 28.21
C GLN A 156 -16.87 6.87 29.27
N HIS A 157 -16.99 7.72 30.28
CA HIS A 157 -16.34 7.55 31.57
C HIS A 157 -16.62 6.13 32.09
N GLN A 158 -15.58 5.29 32.12
CA GLN A 158 -15.47 4.22 33.10
C GLN A 158 -14.09 4.33 33.73
N GLU A 159 -14.09 4.85 34.96
CA GLU A 159 -12.99 4.74 35.90
C GLU A 159 -12.72 3.25 36.15
N GLU A 160 -11.54 2.74 35.74
CA GLU A 160 -10.93 1.60 36.41
C GLU A 160 -9.43 1.84 36.55
N ASP A 161 -9.03 2.00 37.81
CA ASP A 161 -7.68 2.06 38.33
C ASP A 161 -6.82 0.90 37.78
N SER A 162 -5.75 1.25 37.07
CA SER A 162 -4.52 0.44 37.11
C SER A 162 -3.33 1.31 36.79
N LYS A 163 -2.85 2.00 37.83
CA LYS A 163 -1.45 2.40 37.90
C LYS A 163 -0.60 1.16 37.72
N THR A 164 0.17 1.12 36.65
CA THR A 164 1.41 0.37 36.57
C THR A 164 2.31 0.79 37.72
N CYS A 165 2.41 -0.05 38.75
CA CYS A 165 3.55 -0.09 39.65
C CYS A 165 4.28 -1.41 39.44
N CYS A 166 5.22 -1.41 38.51
CA CYS A 166 6.36 -2.30 38.58
C CYS A 166 7.34 -1.71 39.59
N ASP A 167 7.46 -2.36 40.75
CA ASP A 167 8.68 -2.53 41.54
C ASP A 167 8.30 -2.90 42.97
N SER A 168 8.63 -4.13 43.38
CA SER A 168 9.18 -4.44 44.70
C SER A 168 9.50 -5.92 44.83
N ASP A 169 10.75 -6.16 45.20
CA ASP A 169 11.43 -7.40 45.44
C ASP A 169 10.70 -8.36 46.40
N CYS A 170 10.71 -9.65 46.06
CA CYS A 170 10.37 -10.72 47.01
C CYS A 170 11.66 -11.44 47.43
N GLU A 171 12.16 -11.10 48.63
CA GLU A 171 13.22 -11.85 49.29
C GLU A 171 12.66 -12.75 50.40
N SER A 172 13.28 -13.94 50.47
CA SER A 172 13.46 -14.80 51.65
C SER A 172 12.26 -15.68 52.08
N THR A 173 12.37 -17.00 52.36
CA THR A 173 13.49 -17.83 52.87
C THR A 173 13.32 -19.36 52.64
N THR A 174 14.48 -20.05 52.70
CA THR A 174 14.74 -21.50 52.98
C THR A 174 14.54 -22.47 51.79
N SER A 175 15.43 -23.42 51.48
CA SER A 175 16.35 -24.20 52.32
C SER A 175 17.60 -24.66 51.54
N SER A 176 18.70 -24.85 52.25
CA SER A 176 20.02 -25.30 51.76
C SER A 176 20.06 -26.82 51.49
N GLY A 177 20.70 -27.23 50.40
CA GLY A 177 20.92 -28.65 50.07
C GLY A 177 21.87 -28.90 48.89
N LEU A 178 23.16 -28.66 49.13
CA LEU A 178 24.40 -29.18 48.51
C LEU A 178 24.36 -29.98 47.19
N GLY A 179 25.23 -29.57 46.24
CA GLY A 179 26.22 -30.50 45.65
C GLY A 179 26.42 -30.51 44.13
N ASN A 180 27.56 -29.95 43.68
CA ASN A 180 28.44 -30.34 42.55
C ASN A 180 27.88 -30.33 41.10
N SER A 181 28.59 -30.00 40.02
CA SER A 181 29.96 -29.52 39.70
C SER A 181 30.04 -29.29 38.16
N ILE A 182 30.96 -28.43 37.70
CA ILE A 182 31.51 -28.27 36.31
C ILE A 182 30.51 -27.70 35.27
N GLY A 183 30.76 -26.74 34.36
CA GLY A 183 31.88 -25.97 33.77
C GLY A 183 31.27 -25.37 32.48
N CYS A 184 31.53 -24.18 31.95
CA CYS A 184 32.74 -23.68 31.27
C CYS A 184 32.36 -22.34 30.56
N ALA A 185 33.37 -21.49 30.36
CA ALA A 185 33.57 -20.27 29.52
C ALA A 185 32.51 -19.90 28.44
N THR A 186 32.30 -18.64 28.03
CA THR A 186 33.21 -17.54 27.65
C THR A 186 32.47 -16.18 27.63
N SER A 187 33.25 -15.10 27.67
CA SER A 187 32.85 -13.69 27.64
C SER A 187 32.76 -13.09 26.21
N VAL A 188 32.12 -11.91 26.12
CA VAL A 188 32.20 -10.82 25.09
C VAL A 188 31.61 -11.23 23.72
N GLU A 189 30.79 -10.44 23.01
CA GLU A 189 31.11 -9.13 22.40
C GLU A 189 29.89 -8.22 22.18
N GLU A 190 30.10 -6.92 22.41
CA GLU A 190 29.43 -5.83 21.70
C GLU A 190 29.90 -5.83 20.25
N ASP A 191 29.03 -5.60 19.27
CA ASP A 191 29.42 -4.66 18.22
C ASP A 191 28.25 -3.93 17.55
N SER A 192 28.67 -2.81 17.03
CA SER A 192 28.03 -1.61 16.61
C SER A 192 27.55 -1.62 15.15
N SER A 193 26.76 -0.60 14.86
CA SER A 193 26.34 -0.13 13.55
C SER A 193 27.45 -0.06 12.50
N TYR A 194 27.18 -0.50 11.27
CA TYR A 194 27.50 0.22 10.02
C TYR A 194 26.72 -0.44 8.85
N ASN A 195 25.83 0.30 8.20
CA ASN A 195 25.23 -0.12 6.93
C ASN A 195 26.00 0.56 5.78
N GLU A 196 26.63 -0.26 4.96
CA GLU A 196 27.37 0.12 3.76
C GLU A 196 26.46 0.67 2.66
N SER A 197 26.92 1.74 2.03
CA SER A 197 26.37 2.29 0.79
C SER A 197 26.88 1.47 -0.39
N PHE A 198 26.00 1.03 -1.29
CA PHE A 198 26.40 0.49 -2.58
C PHE A 198 25.80 1.32 -3.72
N SER A 199 26.62 2.24 -4.21
CA SER A 199 26.48 2.89 -5.52
C SER A 199 27.11 1.98 -6.56
N HIS A 200 26.41 1.67 -7.66
CA HIS A 200 27.09 1.23 -8.87
C HIS A 200 26.39 1.79 -10.11
N GLU A 201 27.17 2.54 -10.87
CA GLU A 201 26.82 3.30 -12.07
C GLU A 201 27.30 2.52 -13.32
N PHE A 202 26.41 2.46 -14.32
CA PHE A 202 26.57 2.30 -15.78
C PHE A 202 27.52 1.27 -16.42
N GLN A 203 26.97 0.55 -17.39
CA GLN A 203 27.65 0.27 -18.65
C GLN A 203 26.67 0.36 -19.83
N ALA A 204 26.98 1.27 -20.75
CA ALA A 204 26.33 1.41 -22.05
C ALA A 204 27.07 0.54 -23.09
N THR A 205 26.33 -0.17 -23.92
CA THR A 205 26.86 -0.90 -25.08
C THR A 205 26.15 -0.44 -26.34
N THR A 206 26.91 0.21 -27.24
CA THR A 206 26.57 0.48 -28.64
C THR A 206 26.72 -0.79 -29.50
N PRO A 207 26.09 -0.82 -30.68
CA PRO A 207 26.90 -1.14 -31.87
C PRO A 207 26.60 -0.23 -33.07
N GLU A 208 27.66 0.29 -33.69
CA GLU A 208 27.76 0.53 -35.13
C GLU A 208 28.18 -0.81 -35.78
N GLY A 209 27.93 -1.19 -37.03
CA GLY A 209 27.30 -0.59 -38.21
C GLY A 209 27.69 -1.49 -39.40
N GLU A 210 26.84 -1.68 -40.40
CA GLU A 210 27.27 -2.08 -41.75
C GLU A 210 26.45 -1.35 -42.81
N LEU A 211 27.18 -0.63 -43.66
CA LEU A 211 26.73 -0.03 -44.91
C LEU A 211 26.43 -1.11 -45.95
N CYS A 212 25.39 -0.90 -46.76
CA CYS A 212 25.50 -1.19 -48.19
C CYS A 212 24.66 -0.20 -49.01
N SER A 213 25.39 0.66 -49.72
CA SER A 213 24.90 1.61 -50.72
C SER A 213 24.54 0.90 -52.04
N SER A 214 23.48 1.35 -52.72
CA SER A 214 23.44 1.40 -54.19
C SER A 214 22.36 2.37 -54.68
N LEU A 215 22.76 3.15 -55.66
CA LEU A 215 22.11 4.28 -56.30
C LEU A 215 20.98 3.82 -57.25
N SER A 216 19.94 4.64 -57.43
CA SER A 216 19.80 5.48 -58.64
C SER A 216 18.34 5.80 -59.02
N SER A 217 18.18 7.03 -59.52
CA SER A 217 17.27 7.47 -60.58
C SER A 217 15.79 7.71 -60.26
N SER A 218 15.43 8.99 -60.14
CA SER A 218 14.17 9.51 -60.72
C SER A 218 14.21 9.36 -62.26
N PRO A 219 13.05 9.29 -62.93
CA PRO A 219 12.56 10.53 -63.54
C PRO A 219 11.02 10.70 -63.51
N SER A 220 10.66 11.95 -63.78
CA SER A 220 9.35 12.53 -64.12
C SER A 220 8.41 11.64 -64.93
N ASN A 221 7.09 11.78 -64.71
CA ASN A 221 6.15 12.16 -65.78
C ASN A 221 4.74 12.45 -65.24
N GLN A 222 4.22 13.60 -65.71
CA GLN A 222 2.83 14.05 -65.87
C GLN A 222 1.94 14.25 -64.64
#